data_AF-A0A3D4QXB8-F1
#
_entry.id   AF-A0A3D4QXB8-F1
#
_cell.length_a   1.000
_cell.length_b   1.000
_cell.length_c   1.000
_cell.angle_alpha   90.00
_cell.angle_beta   90.00
_cell.angle_gamma   90.00
#
_symmetry.space_group_name_H-M   'P 1'
#
loop_
_entity.id
_entity.type
_entity.pdbx_description
1 polymer ?
#
loop_
_entity_poly.entity_id
_entity_poly.type
_entity_poly.pdbx_seq_one_letter_code
_entity_poly.pdbx_strand_id
1 'polypeptide(L)'
;MGYGKFGLKLFGSHVLMSVVQLFLYFLIFGAFPESELYQWVIGILFILFFWLIIYADASNYGQNDLKRGTFHKSKGFVSGLIASIPGFILYILALALPSVWIFEVLLRSFLIPYVKLFIAFENSMPAICIAFLLFFPIVTGLSYLDGIRRREKIKGAIAKKDAMRGELSKGGLLQAVDKKEKKKKHKR
;
A
#
# COMPACT_ATOMS: atom_id res chain seq x y z
N MET A 1 -2.94 5.22 -16.18
CA MET A 1 -2.42 6.49 -15.59
C MET A 1 -0.94 6.63 -15.94
N GLY A 2 -0.37 7.84 -16.09
CA GLY A 2 1.06 8.01 -16.39
C GLY A 2 1.97 7.75 -15.17
N TYR A 3 3.27 7.57 -15.41
CA TYR A 3 4.28 7.30 -14.37
C TYR A 3 4.36 8.42 -13.33
N GLY A 4 4.45 9.68 -13.76
CA GLY A 4 4.54 10.84 -12.87
C GLY A 4 3.30 11.02 -11.99
N LYS A 5 2.10 10.86 -12.57
CA LYS A 5 0.84 10.95 -11.81
C LYS A 5 0.71 9.82 -10.77
N PHE A 6 1.27 8.64 -11.05
CA PHE A 6 1.33 7.57 -10.04
C PHE A 6 2.38 7.88 -8.96
N GLY A 7 3.55 8.39 -9.34
CA GLY A 7 4.58 8.83 -8.39
C GLY A 7 4.06 9.91 -7.44
N LEU A 8 3.37 10.94 -7.95
CA LEU A 8 2.75 11.99 -7.14
C LEU A 8 1.74 11.40 -6.14
N LYS A 9 0.98 10.38 -6.54
CA LYS A 9 0.03 9.73 -5.64
C LYS A 9 0.72 8.90 -4.56
N LEU A 10 1.76 8.14 -4.91
CA LEU A 10 2.57 7.41 -3.93
C LEU A 10 3.22 8.37 -2.94
N PHE A 11 3.73 9.51 -3.42
CA PHE A 11 4.22 10.58 -2.57
C PHE A 11 3.12 11.14 -1.65
N GLY A 12 1.92 11.37 -2.18
CA GLY A 12 0.76 11.78 -1.37
C GLY A 12 0.43 10.78 -0.27
N SER A 13 0.41 9.48 -0.57
CA SER A 13 0.21 8.41 0.42
C SER A 13 1.32 8.39 1.47
N HIS A 14 2.58 8.58 1.04
CA HIS A 14 3.71 8.69 1.95
C HIS A 14 3.52 9.85 2.93
N VAL A 15 3.31 11.06 2.42
CA VAL A 15 3.15 12.27 3.25
C VAL A 15 1.95 12.14 4.19
N LEU A 16 0.81 11.63 3.70
CA LEU A 16 -0.36 11.39 4.52
C LEU A 16 -0.03 10.45 5.69
N MET A 17 0.67 9.35 5.40
CA MET A 17 1.10 8.41 6.43
C MET A 17 2.10 9.02 7.40
N SER A 18 3.05 9.81 6.93
CA SER A 18 3.98 10.54 7.79
C SER A 18 3.23 11.48 8.75
N VAL A 19 2.23 12.23 8.28
CA VAL A 19 1.42 13.12 9.13
C VAL A 19 0.64 12.32 10.18
N VAL A 20 -0.03 11.23 9.76
CA VAL A 20 -0.76 10.35 10.68
C VAL A 20 0.19 9.77 11.74
N GLN A 21 1.35 9.27 11.33
CA GLN A 21 2.31 8.66 12.25
C GLN A 21 3.02 9.67 13.13
N LEU A 22 3.24 10.90 12.68
CA LEU A 22 3.74 11.98 13.54
C LEU A 22 2.76 12.23 14.68
N PHE A 23 1.46 12.28 14.40
CA PHE A 23 0.44 12.44 15.45
C PHE A 23 0.39 11.22 16.38
N LEU A 24 0.39 10.01 15.82
CA LEU A 24 0.38 8.77 16.60
C LEU A 24 1.65 8.59 17.43
N TYR A 25 2.79 9.12 16.99
CA TYR A 25 4.05 9.02 17.72
C TYR A 25 3.89 9.60 19.12
N PHE A 26 3.41 10.84 19.23
CA PHE A 26 3.21 11.50 20.52
C PHE A 26 2.21 10.75 21.42
N LEU A 27 1.13 10.22 20.84
CA LEU A 27 0.10 9.53 21.61
C LEU A 27 0.54 8.15 22.10
N ILE A 28 1.21 7.38 21.24
CA ILE A 28 1.47 5.96 21.50
C ILE A 28 2.84 5.78 22.17
N PHE A 29 3.89 6.45 21.69
CA PHE A 29 5.21 6.33 22.33
C PHE A 29 5.23 6.96 23.73
N GLY A 30 4.40 7.99 23.98
CA GLY A 30 4.28 8.66 25.27
C GLY A 30 3.55 7.86 26.36
N ALA A 31 2.86 6.77 26.02
CA ALA A 31 2.09 6.00 27.00
C ALA A 31 2.96 5.21 28.00
N PHE A 32 4.06 4.62 27.51
CA PHE A 32 5.02 3.87 28.34
C PHE A 32 6.46 4.19 27.93
N PRO A 33 6.95 5.42 28.19
CA PRO A 33 8.24 5.90 27.69
C PRO A 33 9.42 5.05 28.18
N GLU A 34 9.36 4.55 29.41
CA GLU A 34 10.44 3.76 30.04
C GLU A 34 10.47 2.28 29.62
N SER A 35 9.43 1.79 28.93
CA SER A 35 9.35 0.37 28.56
C SER A 35 9.98 0.11 27.20
N GLU A 36 11.24 -0.33 27.16
CA GLU A 36 11.93 -0.59 25.89
C GLU A 36 11.20 -1.58 24.98
N LEU A 37 10.68 -2.67 25.54
CA LEU A 37 9.93 -3.67 24.79
C LEU A 37 8.71 -3.04 24.11
N TYR A 38 7.95 -2.23 24.84
CA TYR A 38 6.80 -1.51 24.30
C TYR A 38 7.23 -0.58 23.16
N GLN A 39 8.27 0.24 23.36
CA GLN A 39 8.79 1.17 22.36
C GLN A 39 9.21 0.45 21.06
N TRP A 40 9.83 -0.72 21.17
CA TRP A 40 10.21 -1.55 20.02
C TRP A 40 9.01 -2.17 19.31
N VAL A 41 8.05 -2.72 20.05
CA VAL A 41 6.82 -3.28 19.47
C VAL A 41 6.08 -2.21 18.68
N ILE A 42 5.89 -1.02 19.26
CA ILE A 42 5.24 0.11 18.57
C ILE A 42 6.07 0.57 17.37
N GLY A 43 7.39 0.67 17.50
CA GLY A 43 8.29 1.02 16.38
C GLY A 43 8.15 0.07 15.19
N ILE A 44 8.12 -1.24 15.43
CA ILE A 44 7.91 -2.23 14.38
C ILE A 44 6.51 -2.10 13.78
N LEU A 45 5.47 -1.88 14.59
CA LEU A 45 4.11 -1.66 14.11
C LEU A 45 4.00 -0.41 13.24
N PHE A 46 4.72 0.67 13.55
CA PHE A 46 4.78 1.87 12.71
C PHE A 46 5.34 1.56 11.32
N ILE A 47 6.46 0.84 11.27
CA ILE A 47 7.08 0.43 10.01
C ILE A 47 6.12 -0.45 9.21
N LEU A 48 5.53 -1.47 9.84
CA LEU A 48 4.59 -2.39 9.18
C LEU A 48 3.35 -1.66 8.66
N PHE A 49 2.78 -0.76 9.46
CA PHE A 49 1.58 -0.03 9.08
C PHE A 49 1.83 0.88 7.89
N PHE A 50 2.96 1.59 7.88
CA PHE A 50 3.38 2.39 6.74
C PHE A 50 3.51 1.55 5.47
N TRP A 51 4.27 0.45 5.52
CA TRP A 51 4.48 -0.41 4.36
C TRP A 51 3.20 -1.09 3.88
N LEU A 52 2.29 -1.45 4.78
CA LEU A 52 1.00 -2.05 4.43
C LEU A 52 0.15 -1.09 3.61
N ILE A 53 0.13 0.20 3.96
CA ILE A 53 -0.60 1.23 3.21
C ILE A 53 0.03 1.44 1.83
N ILE A 54 1.36 1.58 1.77
CA ILE A 54 2.08 1.71 0.49
C ILE A 54 1.83 0.49 -0.41
N TYR A 55 1.87 -0.72 0.15
CA TYR A 55 1.56 -1.95 -0.55
C TYR A 55 0.12 -1.98 -1.06
N ALA A 56 -0.86 -1.64 -0.20
CA ALA A 56 -2.27 -1.63 -0.55
C ALA A 56 -2.54 -0.67 -1.71
N ASP A 57 -1.99 0.54 -1.66
CA ASP A 57 -2.14 1.52 -2.72
C ASP A 57 -1.50 1.04 -4.02
N ALA A 58 -0.21 0.68 -3.99
CA ALA A 58 0.51 0.27 -5.19
C ALA A 58 -0.13 -0.96 -5.86
N SER A 59 -0.53 -1.96 -5.08
CA SER A 59 -1.21 -3.16 -5.60
C SER A 59 -2.59 -2.86 -6.18
N ASN A 60 -3.36 -1.96 -5.56
CA ASN A 60 -4.63 -1.49 -6.10
C ASN A 60 -4.44 -0.73 -7.43
N TYR A 61 -3.37 0.07 -7.56
CA TYR A 61 -3.02 0.71 -8.82
C TYR A 61 -2.64 -0.30 -9.90
N GLY A 62 -1.83 -1.31 -9.57
CA GLY A 62 -1.48 -2.39 -10.49
C GLY A 62 -2.71 -3.12 -11.02
N GLN A 63 -3.64 -3.48 -10.13
CA GLN A 63 -4.91 -4.11 -10.48
C GLN A 63 -5.77 -3.23 -11.41
N ASN A 64 -5.83 -1.92 -11.13
CA ASN A 64 -6.61 -0.97 -11.91
C ASN A 64 -6.02 -0.73 -13.30
N ASP A 65 -4.70 -0.66 -13.42
CA ASP A 65 -4.02 -0.51 -14.71
C ASP A 65 -4.17 -1.78 -15.55
N LEU A 66 -4.17 -2.98 -14.94
CA LEU A 66 -4.56 -4.23 -15.60
C LEU A 66 -6.01 -4.21 -16.10
N LYS A 67 -6.93 -3.53 -15.39
CA LYS A 67 -8.32 -3.34 -15.84
C LYS A 67 -8.42 -2.50 -17.09
N ARG A 68 -7.52 -1.54 -17.22
CA ARG A 68 -7.56 -0.50 -18.26
C ARG A 68 -6.61 -0.79 -19.42
N GLY A 69 -5.88 -1.92 -19.40
CA GLY A 69 -4.89 -2.26 -20.42
C GLY A 69 -3.66 -1.34 -20.45
N THR A 70 -3.34 -0.67 -19.33
CA THR A 70 -2.23 0.32 -19.24
C THR A 70 -1.11 -0.12 -18.29
N PHE A 71 -1.06 -1.43 -18.01
CA PHE A 71 -0.13 -2.02 -17.05
C PHE A 71 1.26 -2.20 -17.67
N HIS A 72 2.29 -1.69 -16.99
CA HIS A 72 3.69 -1.97 -17.30
C HIS A 72 4.42 -2.43 -16.04
N LYS A 73 5.23 -3.49 -16.14
CA LYS A 73 5.92 -4.11 -14.99
C LYS A 73 6.84 -3.14 -14.25
N SER A 74 7.53 -2.26 -14.98
CA SER A 74 8.45 -1.26 -14.41
C SER A 74 7.76 -0.08 -13.75
N LYS A 75 6.45 0.09 -13.94
CA LYS A 75 5.72 1.30 -13.54
C LYS A 75 5.76 1.55 -12.05
N GLY A 76 5.58 0.52 -11.23
CA GLY A 76 5.68 0.64 -9.77
C GLY A 76 7.07 1.14 -9.33
N PHE A 77 8.13 0.56 -9.89
CA PHE A 77 9.51 0.93 -9.56
C PHE A 77 9.83 2.38 -9.94
N VAL A 78 9.50 2.77 -11.18
CA VAL A 78 9.78 4.12 -11.70
C VAL A 78 8.95 5.17 -10.94
N SER A 79 7.67 4.88 -10.68
CA SER A 79 6.82 5.78 -9.89
C SER A 79 7.27 5.88 -8.42
N GLY A 80 7.77 4.79 -7.85
CA GLY A 80 8.40 4.79 -6.52
C GLY A 80 9.67 5.62 -6.48
N LEU A 81 10.52 5.56 -7.51
CA LEU A 81 11.69 6.44 -7.63
C LEU A 81 11.27 7.91 -7.67
N ILE A 82 10.29 8.25 -8.51
CA ILE A 82 9.75 9.62 -8.61
C ILE A 82 9.23 10.10 -7.25
N ALA A 83 8.49 9.25 -6.53
CA ALA A 83 7.95 9.56 -5.21
C ALA A 83 9.04 9.75 -4.14
N SER A 84 10.21 9.13 -4.33
CA SER A 84 11.33 9.20 -3.39
C SER A 84 12.21 10.44 -3.59
N ILE A 85 12.10 11.14 -4.74
CA ILE A 85 12.93 12.31 -5.06
C ILE A 85 12.96 13.36 -3.93
N PRO A 86 11.82 13.78 -3.34
CA PRO A 86 11.85 14.76 -2.25
C PRO A 86 12.64 14.28 -1.03
N GLY A 87 12.55 12.98 -0.70
CA GLY A 87 13.32 12.37 0.38
C GLY A 87 14.83 12.34 0.10
N PHE A 88 15.23 12.04 -1.15
CA PHE A 88 16.64 12.13 -1.57
C PHE A 88 17.17 13.56 -1.53
N ILE A 89 16.37 14.54 -1.96
CA ILE A 89 16.75 15.97 -1.87
C ILE A 89 16.98 16.35 -0.40
N LEU A 90 16.05 16.01 0.49
CA LEU A 90 16.21 16.27 1.93
C LEU A 90 17.43 15.57 2.52
N TYR A 91 17.70 14.32 2.12
CA TYR A 91 18.88 13.57 2.55
C TYR A 91 20.18 14.24 2.14
N ILE A 92 20.30 14.65 0.86
CA ILE A 92 21.49 15.35 0.36
C ILE A 92 21.67 16.69 1.07
N LEU A 93 20.60 17.45 1.25
CA LEU A 93 20.65 18.75 1.94
C LEU A 93 21.05 18.62 3.41
N ALA A 94 20.52 17.61 4.12
CA ALA A 94 20.88 17.36 5.52
C ALA A 94 22.36 17.00 5.69
N LEU A 95 22.95 16.27 4.74
CA LEU A 95 24.38 15.93 4.76
C LEU A 95 25.28 17.08 4.30
N ALA A 96 24.88 17.83 3.27
CA ALA A 96 25.67 18.90 2.70
C ALA A 96 25.67 20.17 3.56
N LEU A 97 24.59 20.41 4.32
CA LEU A 97 24.38 21.61 5.12
C LEU A 97 24.04 21.23 6.58
N PRO A 98 24.96 20.60 7.31
CA PRO A 98 24.69 20.11 8.68
C PRO A 98 24.42 21.25 9.69
N SER A 99 24.88 22.47 9.41
CA SER A 99 24.56 23.65 10.22
C SER A 99 23.10 24.11 10.09
N VAL A 100 22.37 23.63 9.08
CA VAL A 100 20.98 23.98 8.79
C VAL A 100 20.05 22.88 9.31
N TRP A 101 19.82 22.90 10.63
CA TRP A 101 19.08 21.86 11.38
C TRP A 101 17.71 21.48 10.80
N ILE A 102 17.05 22.42 10.10
CA ILE A 102 15.71 22.20 9.53
C ILE A 102 15.71 21.08 8.48
N PHE A 103 16.79 20.87 7.72
CA PHE A 103 16.83 19.78 6.74
C PHE A 103 16.84 18.40 7.39
N GLU A 104 17.55 18.26 8.51
CA GLU A 104 17.54 17.03 9.29
C GLU A 104 16.16 16.77 9.90
N VAL A 105 15.52 17.81 10.47
CA VAL A 105 14.18 17.69 11.04
C VAL A 105 13.16 17.31 9.97
N LEU A 106 13.21 17.92 8.79
CA LEU A 106 12.33 17.56 7.67
C LEU A 106 12.59 16.13 7.19
N LEU A 107 13.84 15.68 7.11
CA LEU A 107 14.18 14.30 6.74
C LEU A 107 13.65 13.29 7.77
N ARG A 108 13.89 13.52 9.06
CA ARG A 108 13.39 12.67 10.15
C ARG A 108 11.87 12.64 10.19
N SER A 109 11.20 13.77 9.90
CA SER A 109 9.74 13.84 9.81
C SER A 109 9.21 13.10 8.57
N PHE A 110 9.90 13.21 7.43
CA PHE A 110 9.58 12.47 6.22
C PHE A 110 9.70 10.96 6.45
N LEU A 111 10.70 10.55 7.23
CA LEU A 111 10.99 9.17 7.58
C LEU A 111 10.48 8.78 8.99
N ILE A 112 9.46 9.47 9.50
CA ILE A 112 8.86 9.17 10.81
C ILE A 112 8.41 7.72 11.01
N PRO A 113 8.01 6.92 9.98
CA PRO A 113 7.71 5.50 10.21
C PRO A 113 8.87 4.72 10.85
N TYR A 114 10.11 5.22 10.71
CA TYR A 114 11.34 4.59 11.15
C TYR A 114 11.96 5.25 12.40
N VAL A 115 11.23 6.14 13.07
CA VAL A 115 11.75 6.97 14.17
C VAL A 115 12.44 6.16 15.28
N LYS A 116 11.90 4.99 15.64
CA LYS A 116 12.52 4.14 16.67
C LYS A 116 13.92 3.66 16.27
N LEU A 117 14.15 3.40 14.98
CA LEU A 117 15.48 3.01 14.48
C LEU A 117 16.45 4.18 14.51
N PHE A 118 15.99 5.40 14.21
CA PHE A 118 16.85 6.60 14.30
C PHE A 118 17.29 6.90 15.72
N ILE A 119 16.39 6.71 16.69
CA ILE A 119 16.71 6.91 18.11
C ILE A 119 17.64 5.81 18.61
N ALA A 120 17.37 4.54 18.25
CA ALA A 120 18.18 3.41 18.72
C ALA A 120 19.58 3.34 18.09
N PHE A 121 19.75 3.86 16.88
CA PHE A 121 20.99 3.73 16.09
C PHE A 121 21.46 5.10 15.55
N GLU A 122 21.54 6.10 16.43
CA GLU A 122 21.87 7.48 16.07
C GLU A 122 23.16 7.61 15.25
N ASN A 123 24.22 6.89 15.64
CA ASN A 123 25.51 6.88 14.93
C ASN A 123 25.44 6.34 13.49
N SER A 124 24.39 5.59 13.16
CA SER A 124 24.16 5.01 11.83
C SER A 124 23.00 5.69 11.08
N MET A 125 22.46 6.80 11.60
CA MET A 125 21.27 7.44 11.05
C MET A 125 21.36 7.72 9.53
N PRO A 126 22.46 8.28 8.98
CA PRO A 126 22.55 8.50 7.53
C PRO A 126 22.38 7.21 6.71
N ALA A 127 23.03 6.12 7.14
CA ALA A 127 22.94 4.81 6.49
C ALA A 127 21.52 4.23 6.56
N ILE A 128 20.83 4.43 7.68
CA ILE A 128 19.44 3.99 7.86
C ILE A 128 18.50 4.79 6.96
N CYS A 129 18.66 6.12 6.89
CA CYS A 129 17.85 6.98 6.04
C CYS A 129 17.94 6.59 4.57
N ILE A 130 19.16 6.42 4.04
CA ILE A 130 19.36 6.06 2.64
C ILE A 130 18.82 4.67 2.32
N ALA A 131 18.96 3.70 3.24
CA ALA A 131 18.42 2.37 3.07
C ALA A 131 16.89 2.42 2.85
N PHE A 132 16.15 3.14 3.70
CA PHE A 132 14.68 3.23 3.56
C PHE A 132 14.23 3.98 2.31
N LEU A 133 14.96 5.03 1.91
CA LEU A 133 14.71 5.72 0.64
C LEU A 133 14.89 4.79 -0.56
N LEU A 134 15.89 3.89 -0.52
CA LEU A 134 16.13 2.90 -1.56
C LEU A 134 15.14 1.73 -1.54
N PHE A 135 14.61 1.36 -0.37
CA PHE A 135 13.58 0.32 -0.28
C PHE A 135 12.23 0.77 -0.84
N PHE A 136 11.90 2.06 -0.78
CA PHE A 136 10.62 2.58 -1.26
C PHE A 136 10.30 2.22 -2.73
N PRO A 137 11.18 2.45 -3.73
CA PRO A 137 10.93 2.02 -5.11
C PRO A 137 10.84 0.50 -5.27
N ILE A 138 11.58 -0.27 -4.45
CA ILE A 138 11.55 -1.73 -4.49
C ILE A 138 10.18 -2.23 -4.02
N VAL A 139 9.74 -1.79 -2.84
CA VAL A 139 8.47 -2.23 -2.25
C VAL A 139 7.29 -1.78 -3.10
N THR A 140 7.27 -0.53 -3.57
CA THR A 140 6.20 -0.04 -4.47
C THR A 140 6.19 -0.81 -5.79
N GLY A 141 7.35 -1.13 -6.36
CA GLY A 141 7.50 -1.97 -7.54
C GLY A 141 6.91 -3.37 -7.36
N LEU A 142 7.35 -4.09 -6.34
CA LEU A 142 6.85 -5.44 -6.04
C LEU A 142 5.35 -5.44 -5.71
N SER A 143 4.90 -4.46 -4.93
CA SER A 143 3.49 -4.31 -4.58
C SER A 143 2.62 -4.06 -5.80
N TYR A 144 3.09 -3.23 -6.74
CA TYR A 144 2.39 -2.99 -8.00
C TYR A 144 2.27 -4.26 -8.85
N LEU A 145 3.30 -5.12 -8.88
CA LEU A 145 3.24 -6.41 -9.56
C LEU A 145 2.23 -7.37 -8.91
N ASP A 146 2.06 -7.34 -7.59
CA ASP A 146 1.03 -8.14 -6.89
C ASP A 146 -0.41 -7.76 -7.31
N GLY A 147 -0.59 -6.61 -7.95
CA GLY A 147 -1.84 -6.25 -8.62
C GLY A 147 -2.33 -7.29 -9.63
N ILE A 148 -1.42 -8.10 -10.22
CA ILE A 148 -1.74 -9.24 -11.09
C ILE A 148 -2.53 -10.30 -10.31
N ARG A 149 -1.96 -10.80 -9.22
CA ARG A 149 -2.60 -11.79 -8.35
C ARG A 149 -3.94 -11.30 -7.82
N ARG A 150 -4.03 -10.03 -7.39
CA ARG A 150 -5.30 -9.42 -6.95
C ARG A 150 -6.35 -9.43 -8.05
N ARG A 151 -5.95 -9.10 -9.28
CA ARG A 151 -6.88 -9.10 -10.42
C ARG A 151 -7.36 -10.51 -10.74
N GLU A 152 -6.49 -11.51 -10.72
CA GLU A 152 -6.85 -12.90 -10.94
C GLU A 152 -7.86 -13.40 -9.91
N LYS A 153 -7.63 -13.11 -8.62
CA LYS A 153 -8.57 -13.43 -7.53
C LYS A 153 -9.96 -12.83 -7.78
N ILE A 154 -10.02 -11.56 -8.19
CA ILE A 154 -11.30 -10.89 -8.47
C ILE A 154 -11.98 -11.47 -9.70
N LYS A 155 -11.25 -11.75 -10.77
CA LYS A 155 -11.80 -12.41 -11.96
C LYS A 155 -12.36 -13.80 -11.61
N GLY A 156 -11.65 -14.58 -10.80
CA GLY A 156 -12.11 -15.88 -10.33
C GLY A 156 -13.38 -15.78 -9.47
N ALA A 157 -13.45 -14.80 -8.57
CA ALA A 157 -14.65 -14.56 -7.77
C ALA A 157 -15.87 -14.17 -8.62
N ILE A 158 -15.68 -13.34 -9.66
CA ILE A 158 -16.73 -12.97 -10.61
C ILE A 158 -17.19 -14.21 -11.40
N ALA A 159 -16.28 -14.99 -11.95
CA ALA A 159 -16.60 -16.20 -12.69
C ALA A 159 -17.39 -17.21 -11.83
N LYS A 160 -16.99 -17.41 -10.56
CA LYS A 160 -17.73 -18.26 -9.62
C LYS A 160 -19.14 -17.73 -9.35
N LYS A 161 -19.30 -16.41 -9.20
CA LYS A 161 -20.60 -15.77 -9.00
C LYS A 161 -21.51 -15.92 -10.23
N ASP A 162 -20.97 -15.76 -11.42
CA ASP A 162 -21.71 -15.88 -12.67
C ASP A 162 -22.12 -17.34 -12.95
N ALA A 163 -21.26 -18.31 -12.62
CA ALA A 163 -21.60 -19.74 -12.67
C ALA A 163 -22.77 -20.08 -11.73
N MET A 164 -22.73 -19.63 -10.47
CA MET A 164 -23.83 -19.83 -9.52
C MET A 164 -25.14 -19.18 -9.99
N ARG A 165 -25.07 -17.99 -10.61
CA ARG A 165 -26.25 -17.35 -11.23
C ARG A 165 -26.80 -18.16 -12.40
N GLY A 166 -25.93 -18.73 -13.23
CA GLY A 166 -26.32 -19.60 -14.34
C GLY A 166 -26.99 -20.88 -13.86
N GLU A 167 -26.49 -21.51 -12.80
CA GLU A 167 -27.10 -22.69 -12.17
C GLU A 167 -28.45 -22.35 -11.54
N LEU A 168 -28.57 -21.24 -10.82
CA LEU A 168 -29.84 -20.76 -10.26
C LEU A 168 -30.87 -20.45 -11.35
N SER A 169 -30.44 -19.84 -12.46
CA SER A 169 -31.31 -19.56 -13.61
C SER A 169 -31.81 -20.86 -14.25
N LYS A 170 -30.95 -21.87 -14.42
CA LYS A 170 -31.33 -23.20 -14.93
C LYS A 170 -32.25 -23.96 -13.97
N GLY A 171 -31.96 -23.94 -12.67
CA GLY A 171 -32.78 -24.57 -11.62
C GLY A 171 -34.16 -23.91 -11.47
N GLY A 172 -34.23 -22.59 -11.57
CA GLY A 172 -35.49 -21.85 -11.63
C GLY A 172 -36.30 -22.14 -12.90
N LEU A 173 -35.63 -22.32 -14.05
CA LEU A 173 -36.28 -22.73 -15.29
C LEU A 173 -36.85 -24.15 -15.18
N LEU A 174 -36.08 -25.09 -14.63
CA LEU A 174 -36.50 -26.47 -14.39
C LEU A 174 -37.72 -26.53 -13.47
N GLN A 175 -37.71 -25.81 -12.35
CA GLN A 175 -38.87 -25.73 -11.46
C GLN A 175 -40.11 -25.09 -12.13
N ALA A 176 -39.92 -24.10 -13.01
CA ALA A 176 -41.01 -23.48 -13.75
C ALA A 176 -41.61 -24.40 -14.82
N VAL A 177 -40.78 -25.19 -15.50
CA VAL A 177 -41.21 -26.23 -16.45
C VAL A 177 -42.01 -27.31 -15.73
N ASP A 178 -41.51 -27.82 -14.61
CA ASP A 178 -42.18 -28.83 -13.78
C ASP A 178 -43.56 -28.35 -13.30
N LYS A 179 -43.67 -27.09 -12.88
CA LYS A 179 -44.95 -26.49 -12.45
C LYS A 179 -45.95 -26.37 -13.60
N LYS A 180 -45.47 -26.06 -14.82
CA LYS A 180 -46.32 -25.98 -16.03
C LYS A 180 -46.82 -27.36 -16.47
N GLU A 181 -45.97 -28.39 -16.42
CA GLU A 181 -46.38 -29.76 -16.75
C GLU A 181 -47.38 -30.32 -15.74
N LYS A 182 -47.17 -30.12 -14.44
CA LYS A 182 -48.14 -30.53 -13.41
C LYS A 182 -49.49 -29.83 -13.56
N LYS A 183 -49.51 -28.53 -13.90
CA LYS A 183 -50.76 -27.81 -14.21
C LYS A 183 -51.49 -28.30 -15.47
N LYS A 184 -50.77 -28.82 -16.48
CA LYS A 184 -51.37 -29.41 -17.68
C LYS A 184 -51.98 -30.79 -17.41
N LYS A 185 -51.35 -31.61 -16.55
CA LYS A 185 -51.86 -32.94 -16.18
C LYS A 185 -53.13 -32.91 -15.32
N HIS A 186 -53.38 -31.84 -14.56
CA HIS A 186 -54.60 -31.68 -13.76
C HIS A 186 -55.80 -31.08 -14.50
N LYS A 187 -55.65 -30.75 -15.79
CA LYS A 187 -56.72 -30.18 -16.63
C LYS A 187 -57.26 -31.15 -17.70
N ARG A 188 -56.88 -32.41 -17.65
CA ARG A 188 -57.44 -33.51 -18.44
C ARG A 188 -58.09 -34.50 -17.49
#